data_AF-A0A916TNX3-F1
#
_entry.id   AF-A0A916TNX3-F1
#
_cell.length_a   1.000
_cell.length_b   1.000
_cell.length_c   1.000
_cell.angle_alpha   90.00
_cell.angle_beta   90.00
_cell.angle_gamma   90.00
#
_symmetry.space_group_name_H-M   'P 1'
#
loop_
_entity.id
_entity.type
_entity.pdbx_description
1 polymer ?
#
loop_
_entity_poly.entity_id
_entity_poly.type
_entity_poly.pdbx_seq_one_letter_code
_entity_poly.pdbx_strand_id
1 'polypeptide(L)'
;MATALRAQESTLILQELDLSVGGGEQVNGGDFGIILDFEKKAHDDGSVSVREIIPLVFQAKRYRRPNADISQRSSGTTQQRTLLQRNACTSAYIFYENATGKILSPLPVLVKAAAAVGDSNSTNVLADSLDLATFLLVALGDQTYAERALSPKNALNMIYDRAKFDELAALMVVSSDGTVGPRYQKDYEDVLSERSKDSSPDTDEYDPPRFD
;
A
#
# COMPACT_ATOMS: atom_id res chain seq x y z
N MET A 1 24.89 -30.52 15.38
CA MET A 1 24.88 -30.31 13.92
C MET A 1 23.79 -29.29 13.62
N ALA A 2 24.18 -28.03 13.43
CA ALA A 2 23.25 -26.95 13.12
C ALA A 2 23.11 -26.86 11.60
N THR A 3 21.92 -27.15 11.10
CA THR A 3 21.56 -27.00 9.68
C THR A 3 21.61 -25.51 9.36
N ALA A 4 22.56 -25.13 8.51
CA ALA A 4 22.67 -23.77 8.00
C ALA A 4 21.39 -23.42 7.23
N LEU A 5 20.66 -22.40 7.70
CA LEU A 5 19.65 -21.70 6.91
C LEU A 5 20.34 -21.18 5.65
N ARG A 6 20.16 -21.89 4.53
CA ARG A 6 20.49 -21.35 3.20
C ARG A 6 19.60 -20.14 3.01
N ALA A 7 20.20 -18.95 3.00
CA ALA A 7 19.54 -17.76 2.50
C ALA A 7 19.17 -18.01 1.04
N GLN A 8 17.87 -18.19 0.76
CA GLN A 8 17.36 -17.97 -0.59
C GLN A 8 17.61 -16.50 -0.91
N GLU A 9 18.09 -16.23 -2.13
CA GLU A 9 18.30 -14.88 -2.64
C GLU A 9 16.93 -14.20 -2.81
N SER A 10 16.38 -13.69 -1.69
CA SER A 10 15.21 -12.83 -1.71
C SER A 10 15.65 -11.46 -2.20
N THR A 11 15.39 -11.16 -3.47
CA THR A 11 15.69 -9.84 -4.03
C THR A 11 14.63 -8.85 -3.52
N LEU A 12 14.98 -8.11 -2.47
CA LEU A 12 14.23 -6.94 -2.05
C LEU A 12 14.64 -5.76 -2.94
N ILE A 13 13.88 -5.49 -3.99
CA ILE A 13 14.06 -4.27 -4.80
C ILE A 13 13.32 -3.13 -4.09
N LEU A 14 14.00 -2.45 -3.17
CA LEU A 14 13.59 -1.14 -2.68
C LEU A 14 13.98 -0.10 -3.74
N GLN A 15 13.15 0.10 -4.77
CA GLN A 15 13.25 1.33 -5.53
C GLN A 15 12.79 2.48 -4.61
N GLU A 16 13.64 3.50 -4.52
CA GLU A 16 13.63 4.58 -3.53
C GLU A 16 12.21 5.05 -3.18
N LEU A 17 11.77 4.72 -1.96
CA LEU A 17 10.55 5.30 -1.40
C LEU A 17 10.92 6.73 -0.99
N ASP A 18 10.74 7.67 -1.92
CA ASP A 18 10.98 9.08 -1.66
C ASP A 18 9.94 9.63 -0.67
N LEU A 19 10.23 9.47 0.62
CA LEU A 19 9.51 10.09 1.72
C LEU A 19 9.98 11.52 1.99
N SER A 20 10.59 12.20 0.99
CA SER A 20 11.30 13.46 1.20
C SER A 20 10.50 14.49 2.00
N VAL A 21 11.23 15.17 2.86
CA VAL A 21 10.76 16.26 3.72
C VAL A 21 10.48 17.48 2.82
N GLY A 22 9.35 17.49 2.10
CA GLY A 22 9.05 18.55 1.13
C GLY A 22 7.58 18.74 0.73
N GLY A 23 6.65 17.93 1.22
CA GLY A 23 5.21 18.18 1.06
C GLY A 23 4.48 17.39 -0.06
N GLY A 24 5.14 16.49 -0.79
CA GLY A 24 4.43 15.58 -1.72
C GLY A 24 3.36 14.71 -1.02
N GLU A 25 3.65 14.30 0.22
CA GLU A 25 2.72 13.63 1.15
C GLU A 25 1.46 14.48 1.47
N GLN A 26 1.57 15.81 1.42
CA GLN A 26 0.47 16.74 1.71
C GLN A 26 -0.34 17.13 0.47
N VAL A 27 0.27 17.10 -0.72
CA VAL A 27 -0.41 17.44 -1.98
C VAL A 27 -1.12 16.23 -2.56
N ASN A 28 -0.47 15.06 -2.56
CA ASN A 28 -0.96 13.88 -3.28
C ASN A 28 -1.46 12.80 -2.32
N GLY A 29 -1.08 12.86 -1.04
CA GLY A 29 -1.39 11.81 -0.07
C GLY A 29 -0.55 10.55 -0.19
N GLY A 30 0.19 10.41 -1.28
CA GLY A 30 1.28 9.46 -1.49
C GLY A 30 0.97 8.08 -0.94
N ASP A 31 -0.10 7.47 -1.43
CA ASP A 31 -0.33 6.06 -1.18
C ASP A 31 0.84 5.30 -1.85
N PHE A 32 1.35 4.25 -1.23
CA PHE A 32 2.25 3.32 -1.90
C PHE A 32 1.77 1.89 -1.71
N GLY A 33 1.95 1.08 -2.74
CA GLY A 33 1.60 -0.33 -2.74
C GLY A 33 2.79 -1.19 -2.35
N ILE A 34 2.54 -2.24 -1.57
CA ILE A 34 3.46 -3.37 -1.43
C ILE A 34 2.73 -4.63 -1.87
N ILE A 35 3.38 -5.45 -2.68
CA ILE A 35 2.93 -6.80 -3.00
C ILE A 35 3.94 -7.78 -2.41
N LEU A 36 3.49 -8.62 -1.49
CA LEU A 36 4.28 -9.75 -1.00
C LEU A 36 3.93 -10.97 -1.86
N ASP A 37 4.89 -11.46 -2.64
CA ASP A 37 4.70 -12.58 -3.57
C ASP A 37 5.70 -13.69 -3.23
N PHE A 38 5.23 -14.78 -2.64
CA PHE A 38 6.10 -15.85 -2.15
C PHE A 38 5.45 -17.23 -2.31
N GLU A 39 6.30 -18.25 -2.27
CA GLU A 39 5.85 -19.63 -2.22
C GLU A 39 5.74 -20.09 -0.76
N LYS A 40 4.57 -20.59 -0.40
CA LYS A 40 4.31 -21.23 0.89
C LYS A 40 4.23 -22.73 0.69
N LYS A 41 4.94 -23.50 1.51
CA LYS A 41 4.80 -24.95 1.52
C LYS A 41 3.46 -25.30 2.16
N ALA A 42 2.60 -26.00 1.42
CA ALA A 42 1.27 -26.40 1.87
C ALA A 42 1.31 -27.57 2.86
N HIS A 43 2.41 -28.34 2.89
CA HIS A 43 2.57 -29.52 3.73
C HIS A 43 3.99 -29.61 4.32
N ASP A 44 4.10 -30.21 5.51
CA ASP A 44 5.37 -30.48 6.22
C ASP A 44 6.29 -31.45 5.43
N ASP A 45 5.74 -32.19 4.46
CA ASP A 45 6.50 -33.05 3.55
C ASP A 45 7.13 -32.29 2.36
N GLY A 46 6.82 -31.00 2.20
CA GLY A 46 7.37 -30.14 1.17
C GLY A 46 6.93 -30.45 -0.27
N SER A 47 5.88 -31.27 -0.45
CA SER A 47 5.49 -31.80 -1.77
C SER A 47 4.68 -30.83 -2.63
N VAL A 48 4.03 -29.82 -2.04
CA VAL A 48 3.23 -28.82 -2.76
C VAL A 48 3.60 -27.42 -2.26
N SER A 49 4.13 -26.58 -3.13
CA SER A 49 4.20 -25.12 -2.89
C SER A 49 2.98 -24.45 -3.49
N VAL A 50 2.31 -23.64 -2.69
CA VAL A 50 1.23 -22.74 -3.12
C VAL A 50 1.79 -21.34 -3.11
N ARG A 51 1.62 -20.63 -4.22
CA ARG A 51 1.98 -19.22 -4.33
C ARG A 51 0.95 -18.38 -3.58
N GLU A 52 1.41 -17.53 -2.68
CA GLU A 52 0.57 -16.50 -2.04
C GLU A 52 1.00 -15.12 -2.54
N ILE A 53 0.02 -14.29 -2.91
CA ILE A 53 0.22 -12.90 -3.35
C ILE A 53 -0.60 -12.01 -2.43
N ILE A 54 0.04 -11.07 -1.74
CA ILE A 54 -0.59 -10.20 -0.75
C ILE A 54 -0.42 -8.75 -1.19
N PRO A 55 -1.42 -8.13 -1.81
CA PRO A 55 -1.44 -6.70 -2.03
C PRO A 55 -1.72 -5.96 -0.72
N LEU A 56 -0.99 -4.88 -0.48
CA LEU A 56 -1.13 -3.98 0.65
C LEU A 56 -1.02 -2.55 0.15
N VAL A 57 -1.85 -1.66 0.69
CA VAL A 57 -1.78 -0.21 0.40
C VAL A 57 -1.47 0.55 1.67
N PHE A 58 -0.52 1.46 1.59
CA PHE A 58 -0.09 2.29 2.72
C PHE A 58 -0.28 3.75 2.39
N GLN A 59 -0.85 4.49 3.33
CA GLN A 59 -0.81 5.94 3.31
C GLN A 59 0.22 6.46 4.31
N ALA A 60 1.23 7.18 3.81
CA ALA A 60 2.23 7.79 4.66
C ALA A 60 1.68 9.01 5.43
N LYS A 61 2.01 9.08 6.72
CA LYS A 61 1.67 10.18 7.63
C LYS A 61 2.81 10.54 8.56
N ARG A 62 3.21 11.81 8.57
CA ARG A 62 4.04 12.37 9.64
C ARG A 62 3.26 12.54 10.92
N TYR A 63 3.92 12.32 12.04
CA TYR A 63 3.32 12.57 13.34
C TYR A 63 4.28 13.25 14.31
N ARG A 64 3.68 13.98 15.26
CA ARG A 64 4.36 14.49 16.46
C ARG A 64 3.74 13.79 17.65
N ARG A 65 4.56 13.15 18.48
CA ARG A 65 4.05 12.30 19.56
C ARG A 65 2.95 12.99 20.38
N PRO A 66 1.84 12.31 20.68
CA PRO A 66 1.47 10.96 20.22
C PRO A 66 0.64 10.93 18.94
N ASN A 67 0.32 12.08 18.33
CA ASN A 67 -0.79 12.21 17.39
C ASN A 67 -0.33 12.46 15.94
N ALA A 68 -1.01 11.83 15.00
CA ALA A 68 -0.94 12.13 13.58
C ALA A 68 -2.22 12.84 13.13
N ASP A 69 -2.08 13.77 12.19
CA ASP A 69 -3.20 14.30 11.42
C ASP A 69 -3.50 13.37 10.25
N ILE A 70 -4.76 12.98 10.10
CA ILE A 70 -5.27 12.09 9.05
C ILE A 70 -6.46 12.71 8.31
N SER A 71 -6.64 14.03 8.41
CA SER A 71 -7.81 14.74 7.87
C SER A 71 -7.78 14.92 6.34
N GLN A 72 -6.81 14.33 5.64
CA GLN A 72 -6.64 14.52 4.20
C GLN A 72 -7.87 14.04 3.42
N ARG A 73 -8.18 14.77 2.34
CA ARG A 73 -9.28 14.48 1.41
C ARG A 73 -8.73 14.31 -0.01
N SER A 74 -9.30 13.38 -0.76
CA SER A 74 -9.10 13.30 -2.22
C SER A 74 -10.12 14.19 -2.93
N SER A 75 -9.63 14.92 -3.95
CA SER A 75 -10.41 15.61 -5.02
C SER A 75 -11.78 16.19 -4.63
N GLY A 76 -11.88 16.82 -3.46
CA GLY A 76 -12.94 17.76 -3.11
C GLY A 76 -13.96 17.33 -2.05
N THR A 77 -14.15 16.04 -1.74
CA THR A 77 -15.22 15.66 -0.78
C THR A 77 -14.94 14.45 0.11
N THR A 78 -14.24 13.42 -0.37
CA THR A 78 -14.09 12.16 0.39
C THR A 78 -12.81 12.16 1.22
N GLN A 79 -12.92 11.81 2.50
CA GLN A 79 -11.76 11.60 3.37
C GLN A 79 -10.96 10.38 2.90
N GLN A 80 -9.63 10.49 2.86
CA GLN A 80 -8.77 9.40 2.38
C GLN A 80 -8.97 8.12 3.20
N ARG A 81 -9.25 8.23 4.51
CA ARG A 81 -9.55 7.07 5.35
C ARG A 81 -10.68 6.21 4.79
N THR A 82 -11.71 6.84 4.24
CA THR A 82 -12.88 6.16 3.70
C THR A 82 -12.53 5.41 2.42
N LEU A 83 -11.58 5.93 1.64
CA LEU A 83 -11.07 5.25 0.44
C LEU A 83 -10.23 4.03 0.85
N LEU A 84 -9.32 4.19 1.81
CA LEU A 84 -8.49 3.09 2.34
C LEU A 84 -9.34 1.97 2.95
N GLN A 85 -10.35 2.30 3.75
CA GLN A 85 -11.24 1.30 4.36
C GLN A 85 -12.11 0.52 3.36
N ARG A 86 -12.30 1.04 2.15
CA ARG A 86 -13.10 0.42 1.09
C ARG A 86 -12.26 -0.32 0.05
N ASN A 87 -10.94 -0.29 0.20
CA ASN A 87 -10.05 -0.96 -0.73
C ASN A 87 -10.26 -2.48 -0.62
N ALA A 88 -10.17 -3.18 -1.76
CA ALA A 88 -10.26 -4.64 -1.81
C ALA A 88 -9.04 -5.33 -1.17
N CYS A 89 -7.93 -4.61 -0.98
CA CYS A 89 -6.78 -5.11 -0.24
C CYS A 89 -6.61 -4.41 1.12
N THR A 90 -5.84 -5.03 2.00
CA THR A 90 -5.56 -4.46 3.31
C THR A 90 -4.84 -3.13 3.17
N SER A 91 -5.47 -2.10 3.73
CA SER A 91 -4.97 -0.75 3.70
C SER A 91 -4.60 -0.29 5.11
N ALA A 92 -3.50 0.45 5.22
CA ALA A 92 -2.98 0.93 6.49
C ALA A 92 -2.39 2.33 6.37
N TYR A 93 -2.31 3.01 7.51
CA TYR A 93 -1.48 4.19 7.67
C TYR A 93 -0.10 3.77 8.12
N ILE A 94 0.92 4.41 7.56
CA ILE A 94 2.31 4.25 7.97
C ILE A 94 2.86 5.58 8.48
N PHE A 95 3.37 5.56 9.71
CA PHE A 95 3.67 6.74 10.49
C PHE A 95 5.16 6.92 10.71
N TYR A 96 5.65 8.11 10.37
CA TYR A 96 7.04 8.51 10.55
C TYR A 96 7.12 9.68 11.52
N GLU A 97 8.00 9.56 12.51
CA GLU A 97 8.13 10.59 13.53
C GLU A 97 8.83 11.83 12.94
N ASN A 98 8.17 12.98 13.04
CA ASN A 98 8.69 14.24 12.53
C ASN A 98 8.79 15.28 13.65
N ALA A 99 10.00 15.80 13.89
CA ALA A 99 10.27 16.84 14.88
C ALA A 99 11.05 18.00 14.27
N THR A 100 10.89 19.20 14.84
CA THR A 100 11.65 20.41 14.43
C THR A 100 13.12 20.39 14.86
N GLY A 101 13.59 19.29 15.46
CA GLY A 101 14.96 19.12 15.95
C GLY A 101 15.37 17.65 15.99
N LYS A 102 16.57 17.36 16.49
CA LYS A 102 17.10 16.00 16.59
C LYS A 102 16.22 15.14 17.50
N ILE A 103 15.73 14.03 16.97
CA ILE A 103 15.03 13.00 17.75
C ILE A 103 16.08 12.10 18.38
N LEU A 104 16.21 12.15 19.72
CA LEU A 104 17.24 11.39 20.44
C LEU A 104 16.96 9.88 20.49
N SER A 105 15.71 9.48 20.37
CA SER A 105 15.27 8.08 20.36
C SER A 105 14.06 7.95 19.44
N PRO A 106 14.27 7.85 18.12
CA PRO A 106 13.17 7.71 17.17
C PRO A 106 12.47 6.38 17.37
N LEU A 107 11.15 6.39 17.28
CA LEU A 107 10.39 5.15 17.22
C LEU A 107 10.62 4.47 15.85
N PRO A 108 10.47 3.13 15.77
CA PRO A 108 10.40 2.48 14.48
C PRO A 108 9.21 3.04 13.68
N VAL A 109 9.19 2.76 12.39
CA VAL A 109 8.04 3.08 11.56
C VAL A 109 6.84 2.31 12.08
N LEU A 110 5.79 3.04 12.45
CA LEU A 110 4.58 2.47 13.03
C LEU A 110 3.50 2.35 11.96
N VAL A 111 2.71 1.30 12.03
CA VAL A 111 1.65 0.98 11.06
C VAL A 111 0.37 0.73 11.81
N LYS A 112 -0.71 1.35 11.33
CA LYS A 112 -2.07 1.12 11.85
C LYS A 112 -3.01 0.77 10.71
N ALA A 113 -3.71 -0.33 10.82
CA ALA A 113 -4.73 -0.70 9.85
C ALA A 113 -5.78 0.42 9.71
N ALA A 114 -6.22 0.72 8.50
CA ALA A 114 -7.19 1.79 8.26
C ALA A 114 -8.52 1.53 8.99
N ALA A 115 -8.90 0.25 9.18
CA ALA A 115 -10.07 -0.15 9.96
C ALA A 115 -9.96 0.17 11.47
N ALA A 116 -8.74 0.25 12.01
CA ALA A 116 -8.49 0.61 13.41
C ALA A 116 -8.45 2.13 13.65
N VAL A 117 -8.56 2.92 12.58
CA VAL A 117 -8.64 4.37 12.65
C VAL A 117 -10.10 4.78 12.75
N GLY A 118 -10.50 5.28 13.93
CA GLY A 118 -11.85 5.79 14.17
C GLY A 118 -12.17 7.08 13.39
N ASP A 119 -13.34 7.65 13.65
CA ASP A 119 -13.88 8.77 12.86
C ASP A 119 -13.25 10.14 13.09
N SER A 120 -12.17 10.22 13.86
CA SER A 120 -11.46 11.46 14.15
C SER A 120 -10.57 11.93 12.99
N ASN A 121 -10.33 13.24 12.92
CA ASN A 121 -9.33 13.84 12.01
C ASN A 121 -7.89 13.62 12.50
N SER A 122 -7.72 13.12 13.71
CA SER A 122 -6.41 12.77 14.27
C SER A 122 -6.48 11.42 14.98
N THR A 123 -5.38 10.67 14.94
CA THR A 123 -5.24 9.39 15.64
C THR A 123 -4.01 9.37 16.54
N ASN A 124 -4.12 8.70 17.69
CA ASN A 124 -2.97 8.40 18.54
C ASN A 124 -2.17 7.28 17.89
N VAL A 125 -0.97 7.59 17.41
CA VAL A 125 -0.10 6.67 16.67
C VAL A 125 0.46 5.57 17.57
N LEU A 126 0.50 5.76 18.89
CA LEU A 126 1.04 4.77 19.83
C LEU A 126 0.02 3.72 20.26
N ALA A 127 -1.27 3.99 20.06
CA ALA A 127 -2.34 3.03 20.34
C ALA A 127 -2.59 2.16 19.12
N ASP A 128 -2.72 0.84 19.30
CA ASP A 128 -3.12 -0.13 18.26
C ASP A 128 -2.29 -0.10 16.97
N SER A 129 -1.05 0.37 17.06
CA SER A 129 -0.09 0.33 15.96
C SER A 129 0.92 -0.78 16.19
N LEU A 130 1.34 -1.41 15.10
CA LEU A 130 2.45 -2.35 15.06
C LEU A 130 3.66 -1.65 14.44
N ASP A 131 4.88 -2.11 14.71
CA ASP A 131 5.98 -1.75 13.83
C ASP A 131 5.79 -2.40 12.44
N LEU A 132 6.37 -1.80 11.40
CA LEU A 132 6.20 -2.27 10.02
C LEU A 132 6.57 -3.76 9.83
N ALA A 133 7.64 -4.24 10.47
CA ALA A 133 8.07 -5.63 10.31
C ALA A 133 7.04 -6.59 10.91
N THR A 134 6.56 -6.29 12.12
CA THR A 134 5.47 -7.06 12.76
C THR A 134 4.19 -7.00 11.94
N PHE A 135 3.82 -5.84 11.39
CA PHE A 135 2.65 -5.72 10.52
C PHE A 135 2.75 -6.64 9.30
N LEU A 136 3.89 -6.63 8.61
CA LEU A 136 4.11 -7.49 7.43
C LEU A 136 4.11 -8.97 7.81
N LEU A 137 4.70 -9.35 8.95
CA LEU A 137 4.66 -10.72 9.46
C LEU A 137 3.24 -11.22 9.75
N VAL A 138 2.40 -10.38 10.36
CA VAL A 138 0.98 -10.69 10.58
C VAL A 138 0.25 -10.83 9.25
N ALA A 139 0.47 -9.89 8.32
CA ALA A 139 -0.12 -9.97 6.99
C ALA A 139 0.27 -11.25 6.26
N LEU A 140 1.53 -11.70 6.36
CA LEU A 140 2.02 -12.97 5.80
C LEU A 140 1.38 -14.20 6.45
N GLY A 141 1.13 -14.16 7.75
CA GLY A 141 0.65 -15.30 8.54
C GLY A 141 -0.87 -15.51 8.51
N ASP A 142 -1.65 -14.44 8.35
CA ASP A 142 -3.09 -14.45 8.55
C ASP A 142 -3.86 -13.87 7.34
N GLN A 143 -4.64 -14.74 6.68
CA GLN A 143 -5.47 -14.36 5.53
C GLN A 143 -6.69 -13.51 5.91
N THR A 144 -7.13 -13.57 7.18
CA THR A 144 -8.19 -12.69 7.68
C THR A 144 -7.68 -11.27 7.92
N TYR A 145 -6.36 -11.13 8.12
CA TYR A 145 -5.70 -9.84 8.29
C TYR A 145 -5.37 -9.17 6.95
N ALA A 146 -4.97 -9.96 5.95
CA ALA A 146 -4.73 -9.47 4.61
C ALA A 146 -5.25 -10.39 3.51
N GLU A 147 -6.08 -9.84 2.63
CA GLU A 147 -6.65 -10.58 1.52
C GLU A 147 -5.55 -11.02 0.53
N ARG A 148 -5.72 -12.23 -0.03
CA ARG A 148 -4.79 -12.83 -0.97
C ARG A 148 -5.31 -12.64 -2.39
N ALA A 149 -4.46 -12.13 -3.27
CA ALA A 149 -4.76 -12.07 -4.68
C ALA A 149 -4.58 -13.43 -5.35
N LEU A 150 -5.41 -13.72 -6.35
CA LEU A 150 -5.39 -14.96 -7.13
C LEU A 150 -4.31 -14.95 -8.23
N SER A 151 -3.83 -13.77 -8.60
CA SER A 151 -2.82 -13.56 -9.65
C SER A 151 -2.16 -12.19 -9.50
N PRO A 152 -1.00 -11.95 -10.14
CA PRO A 152 -0.37 -10.62 -10.16
C PRO A 152 -1.28 -9.53 -10.72
N LYS A 153 -1.94 -9.76 -11.87
CA LYS A 153 -2.98 -8.87 -12.40
C LYS A 153 -4.10 -8.58 -11.39
N ASN A 154 -4.58 -9.59 -10.67
CA ASN A 154 -5.60 -9.40 -9.63
C ASN A 154 -5.06 -8.56 -8.46
N ALA A 155 -3.82 -8.75 -8.03
CA ALA A 155 -3.19 -7.94 -6.97
C ALA A 155 -3.09 -6.47 -7.37
N LEU A 156 -2.68 -6.20 -8.62
CA LEU A 156 -2.64 -4.86 -9.19
C LEU A 156 -4.05 -4.24 -9.21
N ASN A 157 -5.05 -4.98 -9.69
CA ASN A 157 -6.43 -4.52 -9.67
C ASN A 157 -6.94 -4.22 -8.26
N MET A 158 -6.58 -5.02 -7.25
CA MET A 158 -6.95 -4.74 -5.86
C MET A 158 -6.32 -3.42 -5.38
N ILE A 159 -5.03 -3.20 -5.65
CA ILE A 159 -4.33 -1.96 -5.27
C ILE A 159 -4.95 -0.74 -5.97
N TYR A 160 -5.17 -0.82 -7.28
CA TYR A 160 -5.67 0.29 -8.10
C TYR A 160 -7.20 0.41 -8.09
N ASP A 161 -7.97 -0.46 -7.43
CA ASP A 161 -9.45 -0.38 -7.43
C ASP A 161 -9.96 1.01 -7.02
N ARG A 162 -9.26 1.66 -6.08
CA ARG A 162 -9.67 2.93 -5.48
C ARG A 162 -8.61 4.05 -5.52
N ALA A 163 -7.41 3.74 -6.01
CA ALA A 163 -6.38 4.74 -6.28
C ALA A 163 -6.35 5.03 -7.78
N LYS A 164 -6.27 6.31 -8.17
CA LYS A 164 -5.85 6.64 -9.54
C LYS A 164 -4.39 6.23 -9.72
N PHE A 165 -4.01 5.92 -10.95
CA PHE A 165 -2.64 5.47 -11.22
C PHE A 165 -1.58 6.50 -10.87
N ASP A 166 -1.90 7.78 -10.98
CA ASP A 166 -1.05 8.91 -10.64
C ASP A 166 -1.07 9.26 -9.13
N GLU A 167 -1.94 8.62 -8.34
CA GLU A 167 -2.03 8.83 -6.89
C GLU A 167 -1.10 7.89 -6.10
N LEU A 168 -0.67 6.77 -6.67
CA LEU A 168 0.30 5.88 -6.06
C LEU A 168 1.72 6.41 -6.32
N ALA A 169 2.39 6.83 -5.24
CA ALA A 169 3.76 7.34 -5.29
C ALA A 169 4.78 6.25 -5.65
N ALA A 170 4.50 5.01 -5.23
CA ALA A 170 5.34 3.86 -5.54
C ALA A 170 4.55 2.55 -5.45
N LEU A 171 5.01 1.54 -6.19
CA LEU A 171 4.56 0.16 -6.05
C LEU A 171 5.80 -0.74 -5.91
N MET A 172 5.91 -1.45 -4.80
CA MET A 172 7.00 -2.38 -4.53
C MET A 172 6.51 -3.81 -4.57
N VAL A 173 7.29 -4.71 -5.16
CA VAL A 173 7.05 -6.14 -5.13
C VAL A 173 8.19 -6.82 -4.38
N VAL A 174 7.85 -7.48 -3.28
CA VAL A 174 8.78 -8.27 -2.48
C VAL A 174 8.56 -9.72 -2.81
N SER A 175 9.59 -10.37 -3.35
CA SER A 175 9.49 -11.78 -3.74
C SER A 175 10.77 -12.56 -3.50
N SER A 176 10.60 -13.86 -3.26
CA SER A 176 11.68 -14.84 -3.32
C SER A 176 11.92 -15.37 -4.75
N ASP A 177 11.08 -14.99 -5.71
CA ASP A 177 11.14 -15.39 -7.12
C ASP A 177 11.87 -14.31 -7.94
N GLY A 178 13.09 -14.61 -8.40
CA GLY A 178 13.90 -13.69 -9.22
C GLY A 178 13.28 -13.34 -10.58
N THR A 179 12.23 -14.05 -11.01
CA THR A 179 11.51 -13.78 -12.27
C THR A 179 10.28 -12.87 -12.09
N VAL A 180 10.03 -12.38 -10.86
CA VAL A 180 8.85 -11.60 -10.52
C VAL A 180 8.73 -10.29 -11.31
N GLY A 181 9.85 -9.61 -11.56
CA GLY A 181 9.89 -8.30 -12.21
C GLY A 181 9.20 -8.28 -13.58
N PRO A 182 9.67 -9.09 -14.55
CA PRO A 182 9.04 -9.17 -15.87
C PRO A 182 7.55 -9.56 -15.84
N ARG A 183 7.14 -10.41 -14.88
CA ARG A 183 5.74 -10.83 -14.74
C ARG A 183 4.83 -9.67 -14.32
N TYR A 184 5.22 -8.93 -13.27
CA TYR A 184 4.43 -7.77 -12.83
C TYR A 184 4.49 -6.63 -13.82
N GLN A 185 5.62 -6.44 -14.51
CA GLN A 185 5.72 -5.39 -15.52
C GLN A 185 4.69 -5.58 -16.63
N LYS A 186 4.60 -6.80 -17.19
CA LYS A 186 3.63 -7.11 -18.24
C LYS A 186 2.19 -6.89 -17.76
N ASP A 187 1.83 -7.45 -16.60
CA ASP A 187 0.47 -7.32 -16.06
C ASP A 187 0.15 -5.85 -15.71
N TYR A 188 1.15 -5.07 -15.29
CA TYR A 188 1.00 -3.64 -15.02
C TYR A 188 0.69 -2.84 -16.29
N GLU A 189 1.42 -3.09 -17.38
CA GLU A 189 1.16 -2.48 -18.69
C GLU A 189 -0.25 -2.83 -19.20
N ASP A 190 -0.67 -4.09 -19.02
CA ASP A 190 -2.01 -4.54 -19.41
C ASP A 190 -3.10 -3.78 -18.62
N VAL A 191 -3.00 -3.69 -17.29
CA VAL A 191 -3.98 -2.99 -16.44
C VAL A 191 -4.02 -1.49 -16.78
N LEU A 192 -2.87 -0.85 -17.03
CA LEU A 192 -2.81 0.55 -17.49
C LEU A 192 -3.53 0.74 -18.82
N SER A 193 -3.33 -0.18 -19.77
CA SER A 193 -3.94 -0.11 -21.09
C SER A 193 -5.47 -0.31 -21.06
N GLU A 194 -5.97 -1.12 -20.12
CA GLU A 194 -7.40 -1.37 -19.96
C GLU A 194 -8.09 -0.13 -19.39
N ARG A 195 -7.54 0.46 -18.34
CA ARG A 195 -8.16 1.61 -17.66
C ARG A 195 -8.03 2.93 -18.41
N SER A 196 -7.00 3.09 -19.24
CA SER A 196 -6.89 4.25 -20.15
C SER A 196 -7.94 4.25 -21.26
N LYS A 197 -8.51 3.07 -21.60
CA LYS A 197 -9.65 2.97 -22.54
C LYS A 197 -10.98 3.34 -21.86
N ASP A 198 -11.10 3.03 -20.58
CA ASP A 198 -12.29 3.37 -19.78
C ASP A 198 -12.36 4.86 -19.44
N SER A 199 -11.22 5.57 -19.42
CA SER A 199 -11.18 7.03 -19.31
C SER A 199 -11.47 7.75 -20.65
N SER A 200 -12.52 7.34 -21.35
CA SER A 200 -13.08 8.19 -22.41
C SER A 200 -13.51 9.50 -21.78
N PRO A 201 -13.19 10.68 -22.36
CA PRO A 201 -13.63 11.94 -21.80
C PRO A 201 -15.16 11.90 -21.77
N ASP A 202 -15.76 12.10 -20.58
CA ASP A 202 -17.11 12.61 -20.49
C ASP A 202 -17.10 13.92 -21.28
N THR A 203 -17.51 13.85 -22.54
CA THR A 203 -17.94 15.02 -23.27
C THR A 203 -19.26 15.41 -22.64
N ASP A 204 -19.19 16.08 -21.49
CA ASP A 204 -20.22 17.00 -21.07
C ASP A 204 -20.33 18.02 -22.20
N GLU A 205 -21.22 17.73 -23.13
CA GLU A 205 -21.66 18.61 -24.20
C GLU A 205 -22.22 19.86 -23.51
N TYR A 206 -21.35 20.84 -23.33
CA TYR A 206 -21.71 22.17 -22.87
C TYR A 206 -22.69 22.74 -23.90
N ASP A 207 -23.99 22.66 -23.61
CA ASP A 207 -25.04 23.36 -24.34
C ASP A 207 -25.08 24.79 -23.80
N PRO A 208 -24.46 25.79 -24.47
CA PRO A 208 -24.51 27.15 -23.99
C PRO A 208 -25.97 27.64 -23.98
N PRO A 209 -26.39 28.40 -22.97
CA PRO A 209 -27.74 28.95 -22.92
C PRO A 209 -28.02 29.79 -24.17
N ARG A 210 -29.09 29.42 -24.89
CA ARG A 210 -29.65 30.25 -25.96
C ARG A 210 -30.37 31.42 -25.30
N PHE A 211 -29.83 32.62 -25.49
CA PHE A 211 -30.53 33.85 -25.15
C PHE A 211 -31.41 34.23 -26.35
N ASP A 212 -32.72 34.10 -26.18
CA ASP A 212 -33.74 34.71 -27.04
C ASP A 212 -34.05 36.15 -26.57
#